data_AF-A0A963TRN1-F1
#
_entry.id   AF-A0A963TRN1-F1
#
_cell.length_a   1.000
_cell.length_b   1.000
_cell.length_c   1.000
_cell.angle_alpha   90.00
_cell.angle_beta   90.00
_cell.angle_gamma   90.00
#
_symmetry.space_group_name_H-M   'P 1'
#
loop_
_entity.id
_entity.type
_entity.pdbx_description
1 polymer ?
#
loop_
_entity_poly.entity_id
_entity_poly.type
_entity_poly.pdbx_seq_one_letter_code
_entity_poly.pdbx_strand_id
1 'polypeptide(L)'
;MASDDLKLSTAYRITGYKLDANGRSTWTYYEVPLIQTSSLSALSNKQDGMSWGLGFSQNSAKPYNMNEMHKTNQMGIVWVMSGHLETTIQDGEMRRRCPGDGNFVHGDCLHHSTMRSIVPTTTLSLNLTKTVTPTYKFK
;
A
#
# COMPACT_ATOMS: atom_id res chain seq x y z
N MET A 1 6.85 37.44 9.98
CA MET A 1 6.69 36.31 10.92
C MET A 1 5.54 35.47 10.38
N ALA A 2 5.79 34.22 10.01
CA ALA A 2 4.75 33.32 9.52
C ALA A 2 3.83 32.94 10.70
N SER A 3 2.52 33.01 10.50
CA SER A 3 1.49 32.94 11.55
C SER A 3 1.42 31.59 12.27
N ASP A 4 1.20 31.65 13.58
CA ASP A 4 1.10 30.54 14.56
C ASP A 4 -0.14 29.62 14.44
N ASP A 5 -0.72 29.43 13.26
CA ASP A 5 -1.93 28.59 13.09
C ASP A 5 -1.83 27.63 11.89
N LEU A 6 -0.68 26.98 11.72
CA LEU A 6 -0.60 25.82 10.82
C LEU A 6 -1.37 24.65 11.45
N LYS A 7 -2.59 24.40 10.98
CA LYS A 7 -3.33 23.15 11.24
C LYS A 7 -2.64 21.98 10.52
N LEU A 8 -1.58 21.46 11.12
CA LEU A 8 -0.85 20.31 10.59
C LEU A 8 -1.76 19.08 10.58
N SER A 9 -1.64 18.26 9.53
CA SER A 9 -2.42 17.03 9.43
C SER A 9 -2.06 16.07 10.58
N THR A 10 -3.08 15.46 11.18
CA THR A 10 -2.91 14.46 12.25
C THR A 10 -2.76 13.03 11.72
N ALA A 11 -2.96 12.84 10.42
CA ALA A 11 -2.77 11.58 9.71
C ALA A 11 -2.37 11.84 8.25
N TYR A 12 -1.77 10.86 7.59
CA TYR A 12 -1.69 10.82 6.13
C TYR A 12 -2.58 9.69 5.59
N ARG A 13 -3.01 9.83 4.34
CA ARG A 13 -3.83 8.82 3.67
C ARG A 13 -2.95 7.91 2.84
N ILE A 14 -3.07 6.60 3.08
CA ILE A 14 -2.49 5.58 2.22
C ILE A 14 -3.60 4.90 1.42
N THR A 15 -3.36 4.68 0.13
CA THR A 15 -4.27 3.89 -0.71
C THR A 15 -4.23 2.44 -0.25
N GLY A 16 -5.35 1.73 -0.34
CA GLY A 16 -5.39 0.30 -0.11
C GLY A 16 -6.71 -0.26 -0.62
N TYR A 17 -6.99 -1.51 -0.24
CA TYR A 17 -8.25 -2.15 -0.56
C TYR A 17 -8.92 -2.71 0.69
N LYS A 18 -10.24 -2.88 0.61
CA LYS A 18 -11.08 -3.49 1.63
C LYS A 18 -12.14 -4.37 0.96
N LEU A 19 -12.82 -5.18 1.75
CA LEU A 19 -14.02 -5.87 1.31
C LEU A 19 -15.25 -4.95 1.45
N ASP A 20 -16.12 -4.94 0.46
CA ASP A 20 -17.46 -4.34 0.55
C ASP A 20 -18.43 -5.25 1.33
N ALA A 21 -19.70 -4.83 1.46
CA ALA A 21 -20.73 -5.60 2.16
C ALA A 21 -21.00 -6.99 1.54
N ASN A 22 -20.63 -7.20 0.28
CA ASN A 22 -20.80 -8.46 -0.44
C ASN A 22 -19.49 -9.28 -0.52
N GLY A 23 -18.45 -8.88 0.23
CA GLY A 23 -17.15 -9.55 0.21
C GLY A 23 -16.35 -9.31 -1.07
N ARG A 24 -16.66 -8.26 -1.86
CA ARG A 24 -15.91 -7.88 -3.05
C ARG A 24 -14.82 -6.90 -2.71
N SER A 25 -13.68 -7.03 -3.37
CA SER A 25 -12.55 -6.10 -3.14
C SER A 25 -12.84 -4.75 -3.80
N THR A 26 -12.70 -3.68 -3.03
CA THR A 26 -12.87 -2.28 -3.48
C THR A 26 -11.68 -1.45 -3.01
N TRP A 27 -11.35 -0.40 -3.75
CA TRP A 27 -10.38 0.60 -3.30
C TRP A 27 -10.91 1.37 -2.10
N THR A 28 -9.97 1.81 -1.27
CA THR A 28 -10.24 2.69 -0.12
C THR A 28 -8.98 3.48 0.22
N TYR A 29 -9.14 4.42 1.15
CA TYR A 29 -8.02 5.05 1.83
C TYR A 29 -8.02 4.62 3.30
N TYR A 30 -6.84 4.46 3.86
CA TYR A 30 -6.62 4.27 5.28
C TYR A 30 -5.87 5.49 5.82
N GLU A 31 -6.24 5.91 7.02
CA GLU A 31 -5.55 6.97 7.72
C GLU A 31 -4.45 6.36 8.60
N VAL A 32 -3.22 6.81 8.38
CA VAL A 32 -2.05 6.43 9.17
C VAL A 32 -1.74 7.62 10.09
N PRO A 33 -1.86 7.45 11.41
CA PRO A 33 -1.60 8.52 12.37
C PRO A 33 -0.20 9.11 12.23
N LEU A 34 -0.12 10.44 12.43
CA LEU A 34 1.12 11.19 12.44
C LEU A 34 1.42 11.71 13.86
N ILE A 35 2.68 11.64 14.27
CA ILE A 35 3.22 12.31 15.45
C ILE A 35 3.95 13.57 14.97
N GLN A 36 3.57 14.72 15.52
CA GLN A 36 4.28 15.97 15.26
C GLN A 36 5.66 15.94 15.93
N THR A 37 6.70 16.18 15.13
CA THR A 37 8.08 16.22 15.60
C THR A 37 8.64 17.64 15.67
N SER A 38 8.05 18.58 14.94
CA SER A 38 8.30 20.02 15.06
C SER A 38 7.10 20.81 14.51
N SER A 39 7.19 22.14 14.50
CA SER A 39 6.19 23.00 13.87
C SER A 39 6.07 22.81 12.35
N LEU A 40 7.06 22.18 11.72
CA LEU A 40 7.12 21.99 10.26
C LEU A 40 7.32 20.52 9.86
N SER A 41 7.31 19.58 10.80
CA SER A 41 7.56 18.17 10.49
C SER A 41 6.73 17.23 11.35
N ALA A 42 6.27 16.17 10.70
CA ALA A 42 5.60 15.05 11.33
C ALA A 42 6.17 13.74 10.79
N LEU A 43 6.09 12.70 11.60
CA LEU A 43 6.43 11.34 11.21
C LEU A 43 5.22 10.44 11.44
N SER A 44 5.07 9.37 10.67
CA SER A 44 4.07 8.36 10.99
C SER A 44 4.33 7.79 12.39
N ASN A 45 3.27 7.56 13.16
CA ASN A 45 3.42 6.80 14.39
C ASN A 45 3.97 5.39 14.06
N LYS A 46 4.68 4.80 15.02
CA LYS A 46 5.38 3.54 14.85
C LYS A 46 4.38 2.42 14.54
N GLN A 47 4.58 1.76 13.40
CA GLN A 47 3.90 0.51 13.08
C GLN A 47 4.79 -0.67 13.47
N ASP A 48 4.24 -1.61 14.23
CA ASP A 48 4.95 -2.86 14.54
C ASP A 48 4.88 -3.76 13.30
N GLY A 49 6.02 -3.97 12.66
CA GLY A 49 6.17 -4.89 11.54
C GLY A 49 6.60 -6.28 11.98
N MET A 50 6.03 -7.31 11.35
CA MET A 50 6.43 -8.71 11.57
C MET A 50 7.65 -9.09 10.74
N SER A 51 7.69 -8.64 9.49
CA SER A 51 8.82 -8.83 8.58
C SER A 51 8.81 -7.76 7.52
N TRP A 52 9.96 -7.56 6.88
CA TRP A 52 10.07 -6.71 5.70
C TRP A 52 10.91 -7.41 4.64
N GLY A 53 10.75 -6.97 3.38
CA GLY A 53 11.50 -7.53 2.27
C GLY A 53 11.57 -6.58 1.08
N LEU A 54 12.57 -6.80 0.23
CA LEU A 54 12.74 -6.11 -1.04
C LEU A 54 12.37 -7.06 -2.18
N GLY A 55 11.45 -6.62 -3.03
CA GLY A 55 11.09 -7.29 -4.27
C GLY A 55 11.79 -6.63 -5.45
N PHE A 56 12.46 -7.41 -6.28
CA PHE A 56 13.11 -6.94 -7.50
C PHE A 56 12.46 -7.62 -8.70
N SER A 57 11.76 -6.84 -9.51
CA SER A 57 11.18 -7.32 -10.76
C SER A 57 11.97 -6.77 -11.93
N GLN A 58 12.71 -7.66 -12.59
CA GLN A 58 13.21 -7.40 -13.93
C GLN A 58 11.99 -7.27 -14.84
N ASN A 59 11.92 -6.23 -15.66
CA ASN A 59 10.84 -5.99 -16.62
C ASN A 59 10.90 -6.98 -17.79
N SER A 60 11.05 -8.27 -17.50
CA SER A 60 10.80 -9.29 -18.50
C SER A 60 9.29 -9.35 -18.72
N ALA A 61 8.87 -9.45 -19.98
CA ALA A 61 7.51 -9.82 -20.31
C ALA A 61 7.26 -11.22 -19.72
N LYS A 62 6.76 -11.29 -18.49
CA LYS A 62 6.45 -12.57 -17.87
C LYS A 62 5.20 -13.12 -18.58
N PRO A 63 5.26 -14.34 -19.15
CA PRO A 63 4.12 -14.93 -19.86
C PRO A 63 3.02 -15.45 -18.93
N TYR A 64 3.05 -15.12 -17.64
CA TYR A 64 2.15 -15.71 -16.66
C TYR A 64 0.99 -14.77 -16.31
N ASN A 65 -0.19 -15.23 -16.71
CA ASN A 65 -1.51 -14.92 -16.16
C ASN A 65 -1.71 -13.44 -15.78
N MET A 66 -1.73 -12.58 -16.82
CA MET A 66 -1.87 -11.12 -16.69
C MET A 66 -3.12 -10.66 -15.93
N ASN A 67 -4.05 -11.56 -15.66
CA ASN A 67 -5.32 -11.30 -14.98
C ASN A 67 -5.56 -12.24 -13.78
N GLU A 68 -4.58 -13.06 -13.38
CA GLU A 68 -4.77 -13.94 -12.23
C GLU A 68 -4.77 -13.15 -10.94
N MET A 69 -5.95 -13.02 -10.36
CA MET A 69 -6.07 -12.40 -9.06
C MET A 69 -5.77 -13.40 -7.95
N HIS A 70 -5.12 -12.93 -6.90
CA HIS A 70 -4.81 -13.73 -5.73
C HIS A 70 -5.15 -12.98 -4.45
N LYS A 71 -5.15 -13.73 -3.34
CA LYS A 71 -5.22 -13.19 -1.98
C LYS A 71 -3.87 -13.34 -1.33
N THR A 72 -3.51 -12.40 -0.46
CA THR A 72 -2.32 -12.52 0.38
C THR A 72 -2.80 -12.93 1.77
N ASN A 73 -2.30 -14.01 2.33
CA ASN A 73 -2.67 -14.48 3.67
C ASN A 73 -2.10 -13.61 4.82
N GLN A 74 -1.56 -12.43 4.50
CA GLN A 74 -0.94 -11.46 5.39
C GLN A 74 -1.39 -10.04 5.02
N MET A 75 -1.40 -9.15 6.01
CA MET A 75 -1.59 -7.72 5.78
C MET A 75 -0.25 -7.02 5.75
N GLY A 76 -0.09 -6.05 4.86
CA GLY A 76 1.15 -5.31 4.76
C GLY A 76 1.03 -4.02 3.98
N ILE A 77 2.11 -3.27 3.95
CA ILE A 77 2.27 -2.12 3.07
C ILE A 77 3.31 -2.46 2.03
N VAL A 78 3.01 -2.17 0.77
CA VAL A 78 3.96 -2.28 -0.34
C VAL A 78 4.21 -0.89 -0.88
N TRP A 79 5.45 -0.42 -0.77
CA TRP A 79 5.92 0.81 -1.39
C TRP A 79 6.64 0.51 -2.69
N VAL A 80 6.38 1.33 -3.70
CA VAL A 80 7.17 1.33 -4.93
C VAL A 80 8.42 2.18 -4.69
N MET A 81 9.60 1.60 -4.88
CA MET A 81 10.89 2.25 -4.70
C MET A 81 11.50 2.70 -6.03
N SER A 82 11.22 1.97 -7.12
CA SER A 82 11.59 2.32 -8.49
C SER A 82 10.57 1.73 -9.46
N GLY A 83 10.50 2.28 -10.68
CA GLY A 83 9.57 1.78 -11.71
C GLY A 83 8.11 2.09 -11.40
N HIS A 84 7.21 1.21 -11.85
CA HIS A 84 5.77 1.39 -11.71
C HIS A 84 5.08 0.06 -11.43
N LEU A 85 4.07 0.12 -10.57
CA LEU A 85 3.23 -1.00 -10.20
C LEU A 85 1.79 -0.67 -10.54
N GLU A 86 1.13 -1.53 -11.31
CA GLU A 86 -0.30 -1.48 -11.57
C GLU A 86 -1.00 -2.52 -10.70
N THR A 87 -1.99 -2.11 -9.93
CA THR A 87 -2.86 -3.03 -9.21
C THR A 87 -4.26 -2.95 -9.78
N THR A 88 -4.81 -4.11 -10.09
CA THR A 88 -6.22 -4.29 -10.48
C THR A 88 -6.94 -5.04 -9.37
N ILE A 89 -8.11 -4.56 -8.96
CA ILE A 89 -8.97 -5.25 -7.99
C ILE A 89 -10.14 -5.95 -8.70
N GLN A 90 -10.97 -6.67 -7.94
CA GLN A 90 -12.02 -7.55 -8.44
C GLN A 90 -13.04 -6.90 -9.38
N ASP A 91 -13.33 -5.60 -9.23
CA ASP A 91 -14.25 -4.86 -10.10
C ASP A 91 -13.62 -4.38 -11.41
N GLY A 92 -12.32 -4.61 -11.60
CA GLY A 92 -11.56 -4.18 -12.77
C GLY A 92 -10.94 -2.79 -12.64
N GLU A 93 -11.20 -2.03 -11.57
CA GLU A 93 -10.53 -0.74 -11.35
C GLU A 93 -9.03 -0.96 -11.17
N MET A 94 -8.25 -0.32 -12.06
CA MET A 94 -6.81 -0.35 -12.04
C MET A 94 -6.26 0.97 -11.50
N ARG A 95 -5.30 0.88 -10.58
CA ARG A 95 -4.50 2.03 -10.13
C ARG A 95 -3.03 1.79 -10.37
N ARG A 96 -2.37 2.80 -10.92
CA ARG A 96 -0.93 2.84 -11.12
C ARG A 96 -0.27 3.59 -9.96
N ARG A 97 0.85 3.05 -9.49
CA ARG A 97 1.69 3.62 -8.44
C ARG A 97 3.08 3.90 -8.97
N CYS A 98 3.63 5.05 -8.60
CA CYS A 98 4.98 5.50 -8.93
C CYS A 98 5.89 5.42 -7.69
N PRO A 99 7.20 5.65 -7.84
CA PRO A 99 8.11 5.62 -6.71
C PRO A 99 7.65 6.59 -5.59
N GLY A 100 7.69 6.11 -4.35
CA GLY A 100 7.17 6.82 -3.17
C GLY A 100 5.75 6.43 -2.79
N ASP A 101 4.94 5.89 -3.71
CA ASP A 101 3.58 5.48 -3.40
C ASP A 101 3.56 4.19 -2.58
N GLY A 102 2.85 4.24 -1.46
CA GLY A 102 2.53 3.08 -0.63
C GLY A 102 1.12 2.56 -0.89
N ASN A 103 0.95 1.25 -0.75
CA ASN A 103 -0.36 0.61 -0.78
C ASN A 103 -0.53 -0.37 0.36
N PHE A 104 -1.62 -0.21 1.12
CA PHE A 104 -2.02 -1.20 2.11
C PHE A 104 -2.71 -2.38 1.44
N VAL A 105 -2.14 -3.55 1.66
CA VAL A 105 -2.58 -4.84 1.15
C VAL A 105 -3.42 -5.52 2.22
N HIS A 106 -4.74 -5.50 2.07
CA HIS A 106 -5.63 -6.28 2.92
C HIS A 106 -5.63 -7.73 2.44
N GLY A 107 -5.39 -8.67 3.35
CA GLY A 107 -5.10 -10.04 2.95
C GLY A 107 -6.25 -10.80 2.28
N ASP A 108 -7.48 -10.57 2.72
CA ASP A 108 -8.66 -11.20 2.09
C ASP A 108 -9.10 -10.57 0.77
N CYS A 109 -8.51 -9.44 0.38
CA CYS A 109 -8.87 -8.76 -0.85
C CYS A 109 -8.21 -9.43 -2.06
N LEU A 110 -9.04 -9.75 -3.03
CA LEU A 110 -8.66 -10.26 -4.32
C LEU A 110 -8.08 -9.12 -5.17
N HIS A 111 -6.84 -9.28 -5.60
CA HIS A 111 -6.13 -8.28 -6.41
C HIS A 111 -5.11 -8.95 -7.33
N HIS A 112 -4.72 -8.25 -8.39
CA HIS A 112 -3.59 -8.60 -9.23
C HIS A 112 -2.62 -7.41 -9.26
N SER A 113 -1.32 -7.67 -9.14
CA SER A 113 -0.29 -6.63 -9.25
C SER A 113 0.66 -6.98 -10.40
N THR A 114 0.81 -6.06 -11.34
CA THR A 114 1.73 -6.17 -12.47
C THR A 114 2.77 -5.06 -12.40
N MET A 115 4.04 -5.40 -12.61
CA MET A 115 5.13 -4.43 -12.69
C MET A 115 5.30 -3.98 -14.14
N ARG A 116 4.47 -3.04 -14.60
CA ARG A 116 4.54 -2.49 -15.97
C ARG A 116 5.35 -1.21 -15.99
N SER A 117 6.66 -1.35 -16.13
CA SER A 117 7.58 -0.24 -16.17
C SER A 117 8.62 -0.43 -17.28
N ILE A 118 9.16 0.68 -17.77
CA ILE A 118 10.32 0.67 -18.70
C ILE A 118 11.65 0.52 -17.95
N VAL A 119 11.68 0.85 -16.65
CA VAL A 119 12.82 0.65 -15.75
C VAL A 119 12.50 -0.39 -14.68
N PRO A 120 13.46 -1.19 -14.19
CA PRO A 120 13.18 -2.25 -13.23
C PRO A 120 12.35 -1.75 -12.04
N THR A 121 11.35 -2.54 -11.66
CA THR A 121 10.46 -2.18 -10.56
C THR A 121 10.96 -2.80 -9.28
N THR A 122 11.24 -1.95 -8.29
CA THR A 122 11.66 -2.37 -6.95
C THR A 122 10.57 -2.00 -5.96
N THR A 123 10.24 -2.92 -5.05
CA THR A 123 9.25 -2.68 -4.00
C THR A 123 9.83 -2.97 -2.63
N LEU A 124 9.47 -2.15 -1.65
CA LEU A 124 9.67 -2.45 -0.23
C LEU A 124 8.34 -2.92 0.35
N SER A 125 8.33 -4.11 0.94
CA SER A 125 7.14 -4.66 1.60
C SER A 125 7.38 -4.72 3.11
N LEU A 126 6.42 -4.25 3.89
CA LEU A 126 6.35 -4.43 5.34
C LEU A 126 5.10 -5.23 5.67
N ASN A 127 5.27 -6.48 6.10
CA ASN A 127 4.17 -7.29 6.61
C ASN A 127 3.87 -6.86 8.04
N LEU A 128 2.66 -6.40 8.27
CA LEU A 128 2.18 -5.89 9.57
C LEU A 128 1.61 -7.02 10.42
N THR A 129 1.13 -8.09 9.81
CA THR A 129 0.53 -9.23 10.49
C THR A 129 0.94 -10.56 9.84
N LYS A 130 0.93 -11.65 10.61
CA LYS A 130 1.14 -13.02 10.09
C LYS A 130 -0.13 -13.63 9.48
N THR A 131 -1.30 -13.06 9.78
CA THR A 131 -2.62 -13.51 9.37
C THR A 131 -3.49 -12.30 9.05
N VAL A 132 -4.60 -12.50 8.33
CA VAL A 132 -5.54 -11.41 8.07
C VAL A 132 -6.22 -10.96 9.37
N THR A 133 -6.29 -9.65 9.57
CA THR A 133 -6.94 -9.03 10.73
C THR A 133 -7.97 -8.01 10.22
N PRO A 134 -9.26 -8.36 10.12
CA PRO A 134 -10.29 -7.49 9.54
C PRO A 134 -10.40 -6.11 10.21
N THR A 135 -10.02 -6.03 11.48
CA THR A 135 -10.05 -4.80 12.29
C THR A 135 -8.68 -4.18 12.50
N TYR A 136 -7.71 -4.43 11.60
CA TYR A 136 -6.39 -3.81 11.72
C TYR A 136 -6.52 -2.29 11.76
N LYS A 137 -5.91 -1.68 12.79
CA LYS A 137 -5.84 -0.23 12.93
C LYS A 137 -4.37 0.17 12.91
N PHE A 138 -4.05 1.13 12.05
CA PHE A 138 -2.76 1.82 12.12
C PHE A 138 -2.63 2.49 13.48
N LYS A 139 -1.47 2.30 14.10
CA LYS A 139 -1.14 2.96 15.38
C LYS A 139 -0.72 4.39 15.12
#